data_AF-A0A2T3J1K9-F1
#
_entry.id   AF-A0A2T3J1K9-F1
#
_cell.length_a   1.000
_cell.length_b   1.000
_cell.length_c   1.000
_cell.angle_alpha   90.00
_cell.angle_beta   90.00
_cell.angle_gamma   90.00
#
_symmetry.space_group_name_H-M   'P 1'
#
loop_
_entity.id
_entity.type
_entity.pdbx_description
1 polymer ?
#
loop_
_entity_poly.entity_id
_entity_poly.type
_entity_poly.pdbx_seq_one_letter_code
_entity_poly.pdbx_strand_id
1 'polypeptide(L)'
;MTTNKSVAEKLLSQEILDQVQKQGAINALEEVYSKARYARFTRVKWSGNLYDGLLFDDGSTISVYPTSFNKLTLIAAKPGVALPA
;
A
#
# COMPACT_ATOMS: atom_id res chain seq x y z
N MET A 1 17.54 -6.17 -17.61
CA MET A 1 16.35 -5.29 -17.65
C MET A 1 16.10 -4.78 -16.25
N THR A 2 16.47 -3.53 -15.94
CA THR A 2 16.19 -2.93 -14.63
C THR A 2 14.76 -2.41 -14.63
N THR A 3 13.83 -3.21 -14.10
CA THR A 3 12.48 -2.74 -13.80
C THR A 3 12.58 -1.64 -12.75
N ASN A 4 12.39 -0.39 -13.17
CA ASN A 4 12.42 0.74 -12.27
C ASN A 4 11.23 0.60 -11.30
N LYS A 5 11.52 0.25 -10.03
CA LYS A 5 10.48 0.09 -8.99
C LYS A 5 9.82 1.45 -8.72
N SER A 6 8.50 1.46 -8.56
CA SER A 6 7.78 2.65 -8.10
C SER A 6 8.17 3.02 -6.66
N VAL A 7 7.82 4.22 -6.23
CA VAL A 7 8.01 4.66 -4.84
C VAL A 7 7.29 3.72 -3.87
N ALA A 8 6.04 3.34 -4.18
CA ALA A 8 5.29 2.35 -3.42
C ALA A 8 6.02 0.99 -3.33
N GLU A 9 6.56 0.46 -4.43
CA GLU A 9 7.29 -0.82 -4.44
C GLU A 9 8.64 -0.77 -3.72
N LYS A 10 9.26 0.42 -3.64
CA LYS A 10 10.49 0.63 -2.87
C LYS A 10 10.21 0.73 -1.37
N LEU A 11 9.11 1.39 -1.01
CA LEU A 11 8.71 1.60 0.38
C LEU A 11 8.08 0.36 1.00
N LEU A 12 7.31 -0.43 0.23
CA LEU A 12 6.73 -1.68 0.70
C LEU A 12 7.82 -2.77 0.76
N SER A 13 8.70 -2.64 1.75
CA SER A 13 9.76 -3.59 2.05
C SER A 13 9.24 -4.76 2.88
N GLN A 14 10.05 -5.82 2.99
CA GLN A 14 9.76 -6.94 3.87
C GLN A 14 9.57 -6.49 5.33
N GLU A 15 10.29 -5.47 5.77
CA GLU A 15 10.15 -4.90 7.11
C GLU A 15 8.74 -4.35 7.36
N ILE A 16 8.15 -3.65 6.38
CA ILE A 16 6.78 -3.14 6.49
C ILE A 16 5.77 -4.30 6.47
N LEU A 17 6.01 -5.34 5.67
CA LEU A 17 5.16 -6.55 5.68
C LEU A 17 5.25 -7.30 7.01
N ASP A 18 6.42 -7.34 7.66
CA ASP A 18 6.58 -7.93 8.98
C ASP A 18 5.87 -7.08 10.05
N GLN A 19 5.85 -5.76 9.91
CA GLN A 19 5.04 -4.88 10.74
C GLN A 19 3.54 -5.18 10.58
N VAL A 20 3.04 -5.36 9.36
CA VAL A 20 1.64 -5.76 9.12
C VAL A 20 1.26 -6.99 9.95
N GLN A 21 2.16 -7.99 10.05
CA GLN A 21 1.91 -9.19 10.86
C GLN A 21 1.92 -8.92 12.37
N LYS A 22 2.75 -7.99 12.86
CA LYS A 22 2.91 -7.70 14.28
C LYS A 22 1.84 -6.74 14.84
N GLN A 23 1.52 -5.68 14.08
CA GLN A 23 0.67 -4.58 14.55
C GLN A 23 -0.58 -4.34 13.69
N GLY A 24 -0.74 -5.06 12.57
CA GLY A 24 -1.87 -4.92 11.66
C GLY A 24 -1.62 -3.93 10.52
N ALA A 25 -2.35 -4.11 9.42
CA ALA A 25 -2.15 -3.35 8.18
C ALA A 25 -2.44 -1.85 8.31
N ILE A 26 -3.45 -1.46 9.09
CA ILE A 26 -3.80 -0.04 9.30
C ILE A 26 -2.68 0.68 10.03
N ASN A 27 -2.20 0.12 11.16
CA ASN A 27 -1.11 0.70 11.93
C ASN A 27 0.19 0.77 11.12
N ALA A 28 0.49 -0.26 10.32
CA ALA A 28 1.62 -0.22 9.40
C ALA A 28 1.47 0.86 8.30
N LEU A 29 0.25 1.07 7.78
CA LEU A 29 -0.02 2.15 6.82
C LEU A 29 0.22 3.53 7.43
N GLU A 30 -0.25 3.75 8.66
CA GLU A 30 -0.02 5.00 9.40
C GLU A 30 1.47 5.24 9.64
N GLU A 31 2.22 4.19 9.96
CA GLU A 31 3.67 4.30 10.13
C GLU A 31 4.36 4.70 8.81
N VAL A 32 3.96 4.10 7.68
CA VAL A 32 4.44 4.50 6.34
C VAL A 32 4.15 5.98 6.11
N TYR A 33 2.92 6.43 6.39
CA TYR A 33 2.52 7.84 6.24
C TYR A 33 3.36 8.78 7.11
N SER A 34 3.64 8.40 8.35
CA SER A 34 4.44 9.21 9.28
C SER A 34 5.88 9.43 8.78
N LYS A 35 6.44 8.44 8.06
CA LYS A 35 7.80 8.47 7.51
C LYS A 35 7.83 9.10 6.11
N ALA A 36 6.84 8.83 5.28
CA ALA A 36 6.74 9.33 3.91
C ALA A 36 5.93 10.64 3.88
N ARG A 37 6.53 11.75 4.35
CA ARG A 37 5.90 13.09 4.45
C ARG A 37 5.37 13.67 3.13
N TYR A 38 5.74 13.07 2.00
CA TYR A 38 5.28 13.44 0.66
C TYR A 38 4.08 12.60 0.18
N ALA A 39 3.71 11.54 0.92
CA ALA A 39 2.54 10.74 0.63
C ALA A 39 1.25 11.49 1.01
N ARG A 40 0.18 11.26 0.27
CA ARG A 40 -1.16 11.80 0.57
C ARG A 40 -2.12 10.68 0.89
N PHE A 41 -2.96 10.87 1.89
CA PHE A 41 -4.06 9.93 2.15
C PHE A 41 -5.02 9.90 0.97
N THR A 42 -5.46 8.70 0.59
CA THR A 42 -6.40 8.48 -0.51
C THR A 42 -7.26 7.25 -0.25
N ARG A 43 -8.35 7.12 -1.01
CA ARG A 43 -9.12 5.88 -1.10
C ARG A 43 -8.87 5.22 -2.44
N VAL A 44 -8.46 3.96 -2.41
CA VAL A 44 -8.20 3.16 -3.61
C VAL A 44 -9.42 2.28 -3.88
N LYS A 45 -9.99 2.41 -5.08
CA LYS A 45 -11.10 1.57 -5.51
C LYS A 45 -10.59 0.23 -6.01
N TRP A 46 -11.08 -0.86 -5.41
CA TRP A 46 -10.72 -2.21 -5.81
C TRP A 46 -11.89 -3.18 -5.64
N SER A 47 -12.13 -4.00 -6.67
CA SER A 47 -13.26 -4.94 -6.77
C SER A 47 -14.62 -4.37 -6.33
N GLY A 48 -14.89 -3.10 -6.66
CA GLY A 48 -16.12 -2.39 -6.29
C GLY A 48 -16.15 -1.77 -4.89
N ASN A 49 -15.16 -2.03 -4.05
CA ASN A 49 -15.02 -1.47 -2.70
C ASN A 49 -13.97 -0.35 -2.67
N LEU A 50 -13.98 0.45 -1.60
CA LEU A 50 -12.98 1.49 -1.33
C LEU A 50 -12.14 1.08 -0.12
N TYR A 51 -10.83 1.20 -0.24
CA TYR A 51 -9.88 0.90 0.83
C TYR A 51 -8.96 2.07 1.09
N ASP A 52 -8.51 2.20 2.33
CA ASP A 52 -7.58 3.25 2.74
C ASP A 52 -6.19 2.99 2.14
N GLY A 53 -5.55 4.07 1.70
CA GLY A 53 -4.23 4.00 1.11
C GLY A 53 -3.51 5.34 1.07
N LEU A 54 -2.28 5.27 0.56
CA LEU A 54 -1.37 6.39 0.39
C LEU A 54 -1.04 6.51 -1.09
N LEU A 55 -1.15 7.73 -1.62
CA LEU A 55 -0.73 8.12 -2.96
C LEU A 55 0.62 8.83 -2.89
N PHE A 56 1.56 8.40 -3.72
CA PHE A 56 2.89 8.99 -3.83
C PHE A 56 3.01 9.88 -5.08
N ASP A 57 4.05 10.72 -5.12
CA ASP A 57 4.27 11.71 -6.18
C ASP A 57 4.47 11.10 -7.58
N ASP A 58 4.95 9.86 -7.65
CA ASP A 58 5.06 9.12 -8.91
C ASP A 58 3.73 8.51 -9.38
N GLY A 59 2.64 8.75 -8.65
CA GLY A 59 1.29 8.24 -8.89
C GLY A 59 1.05 6.82 -8.39
N SER A 60 2.05 6.17 -7.78
CA SER A 60 1.89 4.83 -7.19
C SER A 60 1.16 4.90 -5.86
N THR A 61 0.60 3.76 -5.43
CA THR A 61 -0.14 3.69 -4.16
C THR A 61 0.31 2.53 -3.27
N ILE A 62 0.23 2.70 -1.96
CA ILE A 62 0.17 1.60 -0.99
C ILE A 62 -1.21 1.61 -0.36
N SER A 63 -1.95 0.50 -0.42
CA SER A 63 -3.30 0.42 0.14
C SER A 63 -3.49 -0.82 1.00
N VAL A 64 -4.39 -0.68 1.97
CA VAL A 64 -4.85 -1.79 2.82
C VAL A 64 -5.78 -2.67 2.03
N TYR A 65 -5.64 -3.98 2.21
CA TYR A 65 -6.33 -4.97 1.41
C TYR A 65 -6.84 -6.13 2.26
N PRO A 66 -8.11 -6.55 2.12
CA PRO A 66 -8.63 -7.74 2.78
C PRO A 66 -8.18 -9.01 2.05
N THR A 67 -7.38 -9.81 2.74
CA THR A 67 -7.01 -11.17 2.31
C THR A 67 -7.99 -12.20 2.87
N SER A 68 -7.65 -13.48 2.81
CA SER A 68 -8.45 -14.58 3.36
C SER A 68 -8.72 -14.40 4.86
N PHE A 69 -9.95 -14.70 5.29
CA PHE A 69 -10.36 -14.90 6.69
C PHE A 69 -9.83 -13.84 7.69
N ASN A 70 -10.47 -12.67 7.73
CA ASN A 70 -10.22 -11.58 8.70
C ASN A 70 -8.78 -11.03 8.75
N LYS A 71 -8.00 -11.17 7.68
CA LYS A 71 -6.64 -10.64 7.60
C LYS A 71 -6.56 -9.47 6.63
N LEU A 72 -5.91 -8.39 7.06
CA LEU A 72 -5.56 -7.27 6.21
C LEU A 72 -4.07 -7.32 5.85
N THR A 73 -3.72 -6.90 4.64
CA THR A 73 -2.34 -6.72 4.18
C THR A 73 -2.15 -5.36 3.52
N LEU A 74 -0.91 -5.02 3.16
CA LEU A 74 -0.58 -3.86 2.35
C LEU A 74 -0.14 -4.29 0.95
N ILE A 75 -0.62 -3.59 -0.07
CA ILE A 75 -0.28 -3.85 -1.46
C ILE A 75 0.21 -2.55 -2.11
N ALA A 76 1.30 -2.65 -2.87
CA ALA A 76 1.80 -1.58 -3.71
C ALA A 76 1.22 -1.71 -5.13
N ALA A 77 0.71 -0.61 -5.69
CA ALA A 77 0.22 -0.53 -7.06
C ALA A 77 0.92 0.59 -7.83
N LYS A 78 1.12 0.38 -9.14
CA LYS A 78 1.64 1.41 -10.04
C LYS A 78 0.51 2.33 -10.52
N PRO A 79 0.84 3.54 -11.02
CA PRO A 79 -0.15 4.45 -11.58
C PRO A 79 -0.97 3.74 -12.66
N GLY A 80 -2.30 3.82 -12.58
CA GLY A 80 -3.21 3.25 -13.58
C GLY A 80 -3.25 1.72 -13.65
N VAL A 81 -2.54 1.01 -12.77
CA VAL A 81 -2.62 -0.45 -12.70
C VAL A 81 -3.80 -0.83 -11.80
N ALA A 82 -4.81 -1.43 -12.42
CA ALA A 82 -5.81 -2.19 -11.69
C ALA A 82 -5.11 -3.40 -11.04
N LEU A 83 -5.12 -3.46 -9.71
CA LEU A 83 -4.65 -4.65 -8.99
C LEU A 83 -5.51 -5.87 -9.40
N PRO A 84 -4.92 -7.06 -9.58
CA PRO A 84 -5.67 -8.26 -9.91
C PRO A 84 -6.77 -8.49 -8.86
N ALA A 85 -7.94 -8.94 -9.34
CA ALA A 85 -9.09 -9.29 -8.51
C ALA A 85 -8.83 -10.54 -7.65
#